data_AF-A0A7Y6X7S8-F1
#
_entry.id   AF-A0A7Y6X7S8-F1
#
_cell.length_a   1.000
_cell.length_b   1.000
_cell.length_c   1.000
_cell.angle_alpha   90.00
_cell.angle_beta   90.00
_cell.angle_gamma   90.00
#
_symmetry.space_group_name_H-M   'P 1'
#
loop_
_entity.id
_entity.type
_entity.pdbx_description
1 polymer ?
#
loop_
_entity_poly.entity_id
_entity_poly.type
_entity_poly.pdbx_seq_one_letter_code
_entity_poly.pdbx_strand_id
1 'polypeptide(L)'
;MGFWKKLFGLEKAGSESSSSPPESVSPREYLRREVEAALKSIPRVTEVTRLPDDYGLRFLKNGEVVQMYLDNLFAETREVSPDERAQQIRRFLAAFTGDSGGKLSWEEAQEKLLPVVRSATFGMIAPPGESRPRPMVERRTIPFLRELLVLDLPDATMYVQQQHLQEWGVSEEEAFESAFANLDLIHESGVALQDEEPSPLWSVDSNDTYEASRLLHPGFLASFADRVKGRPIAVIPTRSTLLIGGDGDPAMLKRLCEFAEREHDASTRGISPALYTVDDAGRVVPYRRAGNDELAQLVRRGHLRCAMGEYATQKQMLEAQHEAEEVDVFVASFGAMGREKDGRPISWSSWSKDVDTMLPETEVVAIQAGEEDFFMVAFPDVKRLASAYLAPMPELWPPRYRTTGWPSDAVVEQLRAAQVDLAEYDAD
;
A
#
# COMPACT_ATOMS: atom_id res chain seq x y z
N MET A 1 22.85 -30.51 -28.26
CA MET A 1 24.02 -31.39 -28.00
C MET A 1 25.29 -30.56 -28.09
N GLY A 2 26.14 -30.65 -27.05
CA GLY A 2 27.59 -30.56 -27.22
C GLY A 2 28.24 -29.19 -27.41
N PHE A 3 28.47 -28.45 -26.32
CA PHE A 3 29.62 -27.53 -26.25
C PHE A 3 30.15 -27.29 -24.81
N TRP A 4 29.36 -27.58 -23.76
CA TRP A 4 29.76 -27.35 -22.36
C TRP A 4 30.18 -28.59 -21.56
N LYS A 5 30.43 -29.74 -22.22
CA LYS A 5 30.65 -31.04 -21.54
C LYS A 5 32.11 -31.52 -21.49
N LYS A 6 33.11 -30.61 -21.61
CA LYS A 6 34.51 -31.01 -21.82
C LYS A 6 35.59 -30.24 -21.05
N LEU A 7 35.26 -29.62 -19.91
CA LEU A 7 36.25 -28.86 -19.15
C LEU A 7 36.59 -29.36 -17.75
N PHE A 8 35.81 -30.25 -17.12
CA PHE A 8 36.22 -30.82 -15.82
C PHE A 8 35.79 -32.28 -15.69
N GLY A 9 36.63 -33.17 -16.20
CA GLY A 9 36.61 -34.59 -15.87
C GLY A 9 37.72 -34.89 -14.88
N LEU A 10 37.37 -35.35 -13.68
CA LEU A 10 38.24 -36.11 -12.80
C LEU A 10 37.36 -37.13 -12.06
N GLU A 11 37.64 -38.40 -12.32
CA GLU A 11 36.97 -39.56 -11.72
C GLU A 11 37.38 -39.77 -10.26
N LYS A 12 36.47 -40.45 -9.55
CA LYS A 12 36.46 -40.78 -8.12
C LYS A 12 37.67 -41.62 -7.66
N ALA A 13 38.11 -41.35 -6.44
CA ALA A 13 38.61 -42.37 -5.52
C ALA A 13 37.89 -42.20 -4.17
N GLY A 14 37.39 -43.31 -3.62
CA GLY A 14 36.49 -43.32 -2.46
C GLY A 14 37.18 -43.15 -1.11
N SER A 15 36.42 -42.70 -0.13
CA SER A 15 36.44 -43.26 1.23
C SER A 15 35.11 -42.97 1.90
N GLU A 16 34.55 -44.01 2.49
CA GLU A 16 33.37 -43.96 3.34
C GLU A 16 33.67 -43.09 4.57
N SER A 17 32.90 -42.02 4.75
CA SER A 17 32.59 -41.54 6.10
C SER A 17 31.13 -41.09 6.12
N SER A 18 30.32 -41.89 6.80
CA SER A 18 28.92 -41.62 7.07
C SER A 18 28.82 -40.51 8.12
N SER A 19 28.54 -39.29 7.66
CA SER A 19 27.72 -38.36 8.43
C SER A 19 27.04 -37.42 7.44
N SER A 20 25.77 -37.68 7.17
CA SER A 20 24.91 -36.66 6.58
C SER A 20 24.93 -35.45 7.53
N PRO A 21 25.19 -34.22 7.04
CA PRO A 21 24.98 -33.03 7.86
C PRO A 21 23.53 -33.04 8.36
N PRO A 22 23.25 -32.62 9.60
CA PRO A 22 21.86 -32.48 10.05
C PRO A 22 21.10 -31.61 9.05
N GLU A 23 19.92 -32.07 8.62
CA GLU A 23 19.04 -31.31 7.72
C GLU A 23 18.91 -29.89 8.26
N SER A 24 19.49 -28.92 7.56
CA SER A 24 19.31 -27.51 7.89
C SER A 24 17.86 -27.16 7.60
N VAL A 25 17.04 -27.19 8.65
CA VAL A 25 15.65 -26.74 8.61
C VAL A 25 15.65 -25.32 8.03
N SER A 26 14.90 -25.09 6.94
CA SER A 26 14.83 -23.77 6.34
C SER A 26 14.33 -22.76 7.38
N PRO A 27 14.76 -21.48 7.35
CA PRO A 27 14.28 -20.47 8.28
C PRO A 27 12.75 -20.37 8.34
N ARG A 28 12.08 -20.57 7.19
CA ARG A 28 10.61 -20.62 7.09
C ARG A 28 10.03 -21.83 7.82
N GLU A 29 10.63 -23.01 7.69
CA GLU A 29 10.17 -24.18 8.45
C GLU A 29 10.43 -24.00 9.95
N TYR A 30 11.53 -23.36 10.32
CA TYR A 30 11.87 -23.09 11.71
C TYR A 30 10.82 -22.20 12.38
N LEU A 31 10.50 -21.04 11.78
CA LEU A 31 9.44 -20.16 12.30
C LEU A 31 8.10 -20.88 12.35
N ARG A 32 7.73 -21.62 11.29
CA ARG A 32 6.45 -22.34 11.27
C ARG A 32 6.33 -23.32 12.43
N ARG A 33 7.41 -24.04 12.77
CA ARG A 33 7.45 -24.93 13.93
C ARG A 33 7.32 -24.18 15.25
N GLU A 34 7.98 -23.03 15.40
CA GLU A 34 7.83 -22.18 16.59
C GLU A 34 6.37 -21.72 16.76
N VAL A 35 5.74 -21.24 15.70
CA VAL A 35 4.33 -20.80 15.71
C VAL A 35 3.39 -21.99 15.97
N GLU A 36 3.62 -23.13 15.32
CA GLU A 36 2.83 -24.35 15.52
C GLU A 36 2.90 -24.84 16.97
N ALA A 37 4.09 -24.81 17.59
CA ALA A 37 4.30 -25.19 18.99
C ALA A 37 3.62 -24.21 19.95
N ALA A 38 3.76 -22.91 19.69
CA ALA A 38 3.13 -21.86 20.50
C ALA A 38 1.60 -21.87 20.35
N LEU A 39 1.06 -22.25 19.20
CA LEU A 39 -0.38 -22.36 18.96
C LEU A 39 -0.99 -23.57 19.69
N LYS A 40 -0.28 -24.71 19.69
CA LYS A 40 -0.69 -25.93 20.40
C LYS A 40 -0.67 -25.79 21.93
N SER A 41 0.05 -24.81 22.48
CA SER A 41 0.09 -24.57 23.92
C SER A 41 -1.10 -23.74 24.42
N ILE A 42 -1.96 -23.23 23.52
CA ILE A 42 -3.10 -22.39 23.85
C ILE A 42 -4.33 -23.27 24.14
N PRO A 43 -4.89 -23.27 25.37
CA PRO A 43 -5.92 -24.24 25.78
C PRO A 43 -7.20 -24.28 24.93
N ARG A 44 -7.54 -23.16 24.28
CA ARG A 44 -8.77 -23.01 23.48
C ARG A 44 -8.58 -23.40 22.02
N VAL A 45 -7.37 -23.79 21.63
CA VAL A 45 -7.00 -24.14 20.26
C VAL A 45 -6.88 -25.65 20.12
N THR A 46 -7.50 -26.18 19.07
CA THR A 46 -7.48 -27.60 18.71
C THR A 46 -7.25 -27.77 17.21
N GLU A 47 -6.97 -28.99 16.74
CA GLU A 47 -6.84 -29.32 15.31
C GLU A 47 -5.86 -28.44 14.51
N VAL A 48 -4.69 -28.15 15.07
CA VAL A 48 -3.65 -27.38 14.36
C VAL A 48 -3.07 -28.20 13.20
N THR A 49 -3.34 -27.78 11.97
CA THR A 49 -2.84 -28.38 10.72
C THR A 49 -2.14 -27.34 9.85
N ARG A 50 -1.20 -27.78 9.02
CA ARG A 50 -0.53 -26.92 8.03
C ARG A 50 -1.45 -26.70 6.83
N LEU A 51 -1.45 -25.49 6.26
CA LEU A 51 -2.13 -25.27 4.97
C LEU A 51 -1.35 -26.01 3.86
N PRO A 52 -2.03 -26.75 2.96
CA PRO A 52 -1.36 -27.60 1.97
C PRO A 52 -0.66 -26.80 0.86
N ASP A 53 -1.27 -25.71 0.41
CA ASP A 53 -0.80 -24.90 -0.73
C ASP A 53 -0.16 -23.57 -0.30
N ASP A 54 -0.30 -23.21 0.97
CA ASP A 54 0.13 -21.91 1.51
C ASP A 54 1.08 -22.04 2.70
N TYR A 55 1.91 -21.01 2.90
CA TYR A 55 2.73 -20.89 4.09
C TYR A 55 1.90 -20.38 5.29
N GLY A 56 1.11 -21.29 5.88
CA GLY A 56 0.20 -20.97 6.97
C GLY A 56 -0.23 -22.17 7.82
N LEU A 57 -1.07 -21.89 8.83
CA LEU A 57 -1.68 -22.85 9.73
C LEU A 57 -3.20 -22.69 9.75
N ARG A 58 -3.92 -23.80 9.88
CA ARG A 58 -5.36 -23.91 10.14
C ARG A 58 -5.56 -24.52 11.52
N PHE A 59 -6.55 -24.06 12.27
CA PHE A 59 -6.87 -24.61 13.60
C PHE A 59 -8.32 -24.30 13.97
N LEU A 60 -8.82 -24.96 15.01
CA LEU A 60 -10.10 -24.66 15.62
C LEU A 60 -9.90 -23.84 16.90
N LYS A 61 -10.62 -22.74 17.04
CA LYS A 61 -10.71 -21.95 18.28
C LYS A 61 -12.15 -21.95 18.74
N ASN A 62 -12.43 -22.49 19.93
CA ASN A 62 -13.81 -22.61 20.45
C ASN A 62 -14.80 -23.26 19.45
N GLY A 63 -14.32 -24.17 18.57
CA GLY A 63 -15.12 -24.81 17.53
C GLY A 63 -15.21 -24.04 16.20
N GLU A 64 -14.69 -22.82 16.12
CA GLU A 64 -14.62 -22.04 14.88
C GLU A 64 -13.31 -22.28 14.14
N VAL A 65 -13.38 -22.43 12.81
CA VAL A 65 -12.21 -22.61 11.95
C VAL A 65 -11.49 -21.28 11.77
N VAL A 66 -10.21 -21.26 12.09
CA VAL A 66 -9.32 -20.12 11.90
C VAL A 66 -8.16 -20.55 10.99
N GLN A 67 -7.81 -19.70 10.03
CA GLN A 67 -6.63 -19.83 9.19
C GLN A 67 -5.72 -18.63 9.40
N MET A 68 -4.41 -18.87 9.47
CA MET A 68 -3.38 -17.85 9.60
C MET A 68 -2.28 -18.06 8.58
N TYR A 69 -1.77 -16.96 8.02
CA TYR A 69 -0.70 -16.94 7.04
C TYR A 69 0.57 -16.37 7.68
N LEU A 70 1.70 -17.04 7.47
CA LEU A 70 2.94 -16.77 8.19
C LEU A 70 3.94 -15.95 7.38
N ASP A 71 3.66 -15.61 6.11
CA ASP A 71 4.59 -14.85 5.25
C ASP A 71 5.04 -13.55 5.89
N ASN A 72 4.10 -12.82 6.47
CA ASN A 72 4.36 -11.51 7.06
C ASN A 72 5.10 -11.64 8.39
N LEU A 73 4.66 -12.56 9.24
CA LEU A 73 5.37 -12.85 10.49
C LEU A 73 6.81 -13.31 10.20
N PHE A 74 7.04 -14.05 9.11
CA PHE A 74 8.38 -14.44 8.68
C PHE A 74 9.23 -13.25 8.23
N ALA A 75 8.67 -12.37 7.39
CA ALA A 75 9.37 -11.17 6.96
C ALA A 75 9.74 -10.25 8.13
N GLU A 76 8.84 -10.09 9.11
CA GLU A 76 9.01 -9.22 10.29
C GLU A 76 9.98 -9.81 11.33
N THR A 77 10.08 -11.15 11.42
CA THR A 77 10.88 -11.82 12.46
C THR A 77 12.22 -12.41 11.99
N ARG A 78 12.53 -12.36 10.68
CA ARG A 78 13.73 -13.02 10.14
C ARG A 78 15.05 -12.42 10.64
N GLU A 79 15.10 -11.11 10.89
CA GLU A 79 16.32 -10.38 11.29
C GLU A 79 16.36 -10.04 12.79
N VAL A 80 15.33 -10.41 13.56
CA VAL A 80 15.23 -10.06 14.98
C VAL A 80 15.79 -11.15 15.90
N SER A 81 16.12 -10.78 17.14
CA SER A 81 16.64 -11.72 18.13
C SER A 81 15.62 -12.85 18.46
N PRO A 82 16.05 -14.03 18.95
CA PRO A 82 15.13 -15.10 19.31
C PRO A 82 14.07 -14.70 20.35
N ASP A 83 14.45 -13.87 21.33
CA ASP A 83 13.52 -13.41 22.39
C ASP A 83 12.47 -12.45 21.81
N GLU A 84 12.89 -11.53 20.96
CA GLU A 84 12.02 -10.59 20.26
C GLU A 84 11.09 -11.31 19.28
N ARG A 85 11.62 -12.29 18.52
CA ARG A 85 10.81 -13.15 17.66
C ARG A 85 9.76 -13.91 18.47
N ALA A 86 10.13 -14.49 19.61
CA ALA A 86 9.18 -15.19 20.47
C ALA A 86 8.09 -14.24 21.01
N GLN A 87 8.43 -12.98 21.31
CA GLN A 87 7.45 -11.96 21.70
C GLN A 87 6.52 -11.57 20.55
N GLN A 88 7.05 -11.36 19.35
CA GLN A 88 6.26 -11.08 18.16
C GLN A 88 5.34 -12.24 17.79
N ILE A 89 5.80 -13.50 17.88
CA ILE A 89 4.97 -14.70 17.70
C ILE A 89 3.82 -14.72 18.73
N ARG A 90 4.09 -14.44 20.01
CA ARG A 90 3.04 -14.39 21.03
C ARG A 90 1.97 -13.34 20.71
N ARG A 91 2.37 -12.11 20.35
CA ARG A 91 1.45 -11.04 19.94
C ARG A 91 0.65 -11.45 18.69
N PHE A 92 1.32 -12.01 17.69
CA PHE A 92 0.69 -12.50 16.48
C PHE A 92 -0.37 -13.56 16.78
N LEU A 93 -0.06 -14.55 17.63
CA LEU A 93 -1.01 -15.60 18.01
C LEU A 93 -2.17 -15.06 18.83
N ALA A 94 -1.91 -14.11 19.74
CA ALA A 94 -2.94 -13.51 20.56
C ALA A 94 -4.02 -12.79 19.72
N ALA A 95 -3.66 -12.26 18.54
CA ALA A 95 -4.63 -11.73 17.58
C ALA A 95 -5.62 -12.78 17.05
N PHE A 96 -5.21 -14.04 16.97
CA PHE A 96 -6.13 -15.10 16.55
C PHE A 96 -6.79 -15.80 17.73
N THR A 97 -6.13 -15.91 18.88
CA THR A 97 -6.56 -16.76 20.00
C THR A 97 -7.13 -16.01 21.20
N GLY A 98 -6.96 -14.69 21.26
CA GLY A 98 -7.53 -13.85 22.30
C GLY A 98 -9.05 -13.94 22.34
N ASP A 99 -9.68 -13.53 23.43
CA ASP A 99 -11.14 -13.38 23.51
C ASP A 99 -11.59 -12.18 22.66
N SER A 100 -11.50 -12.33 21.34
CA SER A 100 -12.10 -11.42 20.38
C SER A 100 -13.61 -11.68 20.39
N GLY A 101 -14.33 -11.06 21.34
CA GLY A 101 -15.75 -10.80 21.11
C GLY A 101 -16.76 -11.48 22.04
N GLY A 102 -16.74 -11.15 23.34
CA GLY A 102 -18.00 -10.54 23.80
C GLY A 102 -18.21 -9.32 22.90
N LYS A 103 -19.35 -9.20 22.20
CA LYS A 103 -19.62 -8.04 21.33
C LYS A 103 -19.32 -6.78 22.14
N LEU A 104 -18.22 -6.09 21.84
CA LEU A 104 -17.86 -4.87 22.54
C LEU A 104 -19.03 -3.92 22.41
N SER A 105 -19.43 -3.32 23.52
CA SER A 105 -20.34 -2.18 23.49
C SER A 105 -19.68 -1.00 22.76
N TRP A 106 -20.48 -0.04 22.31
CA TRP A 106 -19.93 1.18 21.71
C TRP A 106 -19.02 1.91 22.70
N GLU A 107 -19.40 1.94 23.98
CA GLU A 107 -18.65 2.56 25.08
C GLU A 107 -17.25 1.94 25.24
N GLU A 108 -17.13 0.62 25.12
CA GLU A 108 -15.82 -0.05 25.19
C GLU A 108 -15.02 0.09 23.89
N ALA A 109 -15.71 0.10 22.75
CA ALA A 109 -15.09 0.20 21.44
C ALA A 109 -14.50 1.60 21.20
N GLN A 110 -15.24 2.66 21.54
CA GLN A 110 -14.83 4.04 21.27
C GLN A 110 -13.52 4.41 21.98
N GLU A 111 -13.24 3.87 23.15
CA GLU A 111 -11.98 4.08 23.88
C GLU A 111 -10.76 3.38 23.24
N LYS A 112 -11.01 2.46 22.29
CA LYS A 112 -9.97 1.64 21.64
C LYS A 112 -9.82 1.96 20.16
N LEU A 113 -10.64 2.85 19.64
CA LEU A 113 -10.59 3.21 18.23
C LEU A 113 -9.33 4.02 17.93
N LEU A 114 -8.63 3.66 16.87
CA LEU A 114 -7.57 4.48 16.28
C LEU A 114 -7.74 4.56 14.76
N PRO A 115 -7.49 5.71 14.14
CA PRO A 115 -7.41 5.81 12.70
C PRO A 115 -6.04 5.29 12.25
N VAL A 116 -6.03 4.57 11.14
CA VAL A 116 -4.79 4.08 10.54
C VAL A 116 -4.73 4.40 9.06
N VAL A 117 -3.55 4.77 8.58
CA VAL A 117 -3.32 4.98 7.15
C VAL A 117 -2.82 3.69 6.52
N ARG A 118 -3.35 3.34 5.35
CA ARG A 118 -2.93 2.20 4.52
C ARG A 118 -2.89 2.60 3.04
N SER A 119 -2.26 1.76 2.23
CA SER A 119 -2.28 1.91 0.78
C SER A 119 -3.71 1.83 0.22
N ALA A 120 -3.97 2.51 -0.89
CA ALA A 120 -5.28 2.59 -1.52
C ALA A 120 -5.88 1.26 -1.94
N THR A 121 -5.12 0.16 -2.00
CA THR A 121 -5.59 -1.19 -2.36
C THR A 121 -5.54 -2.19 -1.19
N PHE A 122 -5.16 -1.74 0.02
CA PHE A 122 -5.17 -2.58 1.21
C PHE A 122 -6.56 -3.19 1.49
N GLY A 123 -6.61 -4.50 1.73
CA GLY A 123 -7.85 -5.20 2.08
C GLY A 123 -8.82 -5.43 0.91
N MET A 124 -8.43 -5.10 -0.33
CA MET A 124 -9.25 -5.40 -1.53
C MET A 124 -9.20 -6.87 -1.92
N ILE A 125 -8.10 -7.56 -1.63
CA ILE A 125 -7.98 -8.99 -1.87
C ILE A 125 -8.62 -9.71 -0.70
N ALA A 126 -9.59 -10.59 -0.99
CA ALA A 126 -10.20 -11.42 0.03
C ALA A 126 -9.13 -12.24 0.77
N PRO A 127 -9.18 -12.30 2.11
CA PRO A 127 -8.37 -13.25 2.85
C PRO A 127 -8.61 -14.66 2.30
N PRO A 128 -7.58 -15.52 2.19
CA PRO A 128 -7.83 -16.83 1.61
C PRO A 128 -8.75 -17.64 2.53
N GLY A 129 -9.71 -18.35 1.91
CA GLY A 129 -10.85 -18.96 2.59
C GLY A 129 -12.12 -18.10 2.60
N GLU A 130 -12.04 -16.82 2.26
CA GLU A 130 -13.20 -15.95 2.04
C GLU A 130 -13.41 -15.69 0.54
N SER A 131 -14.67 -15.65 0.11
CA SER A 131 -15.00 -15.39 -1.31
C SER A 131 -14.97 -13.91 -1.66
N ARG A 132 -15.05 -13.01 -0.67
CA ARG A 132 -15.07 -11.56 -0.85
C ARG A 132 -14.36 -10.87 0.31
N PRO A 133 -13.68 -9.74 0.07
CA PRO A 133 -13.17 -8.89 1.14
C PRO A 133 -14.34 -8.35 1.98
N ARG A 134 -14.09 -8.15 3.28
CA ARG A 134 -15.08 -7.55 4.18
C ARG A 134 -15.04 -6.03 4.07
N PRO A 135 -16.19 -5.35 3.92
CA PRO A 135 -16.22 -3.90 3.78
C PRO A 135 -15.78 -3.25 5.09
N MET A 136 -14.61 -2.60 5.03
CA MET A 136 -14.03 -1.84 6.13
C MET A 136 -14.61 -0.43 6.16
N VAL A 137 -14.63 0.18 7.34
CA VAL A 137 -14.95 1.61 7.48
C VAL A 137 -13.74 2.39 6.98
N GLU A 138 -13.94 3.26 5.97
CA GLU A 138 -12.83 3.95 5.32
C GLU A 138 -13.13 5.40 4.93
N ARG A 139 -12.07 6.22 4.83
CA ARG A 139 -12.08 7.54 4.18
C ARG A 139 -10.93 7.64 3.17
N ARG A 140 -11.12 8.45 2.12
CA ARG A 140 -10.21 8.60 0.98
C ARG A 140 -9.78 10.06 0.83
N THR A 141 -9.13 10.60 1.86
CA THR A 141 -8.74 12.03 1.98
C THR A 141 -7.42 12.35 1.28
N ILE A 142 -6.48 11.40 1.27
CA ILE A 142 -5.15 11.55 0.67
C ILE A 142 -5.09 10.64 -0.57
N PRO A 143 -4.71 11.16 -1.76
CA PRO A 143 -4.61 10.36 -2.98
C PRO A 143 -3.75 9.10 -2.78
N PHE A 144 -4.21 7.97 -3.30
CA PHE A 144 -3.53 6.67 -3.22
C PHE A 144 -3.35 6.09 -1.80
N LEU A 145 -3.96 6.70 -0.79
CA LEU A 145 -4.05 6.17 0.57
C LEU A 145 -5.52 6.00 0.97
N ARG A 146 -5.74 5.22 2.02
CA ARG A 146 -7.03 5.14 2.71
C ARG A 146 -6.82 5.26 4.21
N GLU A 147 -7.73 5.96 4.86
CA GLU A 147 -7.86 6.00 6.31
C GLU A 147 -8.84 4.90 6.72
N LEU A 148 -8.45 4.06 7.66
CA LEU A 148 -9.25 2.96 8.18
C LEU A 148 -9.38 3.10 9.69
N LEU A 149 -10.39 2.45 10.27
CA LEU A 149 -10.51 2.35 11.71
C LEU A 149 -10.05 0.99 12.21
N VAL A 150 -9.33 0.99 13.33
CA VAL A 150 -8.98 -0.22 14.07
C VAL A 150 -9.41 -0.10 15.52
N LEU A 151 -9.66 -1.24 16.15
CA LEU A 151 -9.68 -1.42 17.58
C LEU A 151 -8.28 -1.88 18.01
N ASP A 152 -7.65 -1.08 18.86
CA ASP A 152 -6.40 -1.41 19.53
C ASP A 152 -6.71 -2.22 20.79
N LEU A 153 -6.60 -3.54 20.67
CA LEU A 153 -6.84 -4.47 21.76
C LEU A 153 -5.49 -4.87 22.38
N PRO A 154 -5.45 -5.28 23.67
CA PRO A 154 -4.19 -5.62 24.36
C PRO A 154 -3.30 -6.63 23.62
N ASP A 155 -3.95 -7.51 22.86
CA ASP A 155 -3.36 -8.65 22.20
C ASP A 155 -3.40 -8.57 20.66
N ALA A 156 -4.09 -7.57 20.09
CA ALA A 156 -4.45 -7.57 18.69
C ALA A 156 -4.86 -6.19 18.16
N THR A 157 -4.64 -5.95 16.88
CA THR A 157 -5.32 -4.85 16.16
C THR A 157 -6.41 -5.45 15.28
N MET A 158 -7.65 -5.03 15.47
CA MET A 158 -8.79 -5.50 14.67
C MET A 158 -9.37 -4.37 13.83
N TYR A 159 -9.49 -4.59 12.52
CA TYR A 159 -10.11 -3.61 11.65
C TYR A 159 -11.62 -3.50 11.86
N VAL A 160 -12.13 -2.27 11.88
CA VAL A 160 -13.55 -1.99 12.01
C VAL A 160 -14.22 -2.17 10.65
N GLN A 161 -15.28 -2.96 10.64
CA GLN A 161 -16.11 -3.25 9.47
C GLN A 161 -17.43 -2.50 9.56
N GLN A 162 -18.09 -2.32 8.43
CA GLN A 162 -19.41 -1.67 8.37
C GLN A 162 -20.44 -2.34 9.27
N GLN A 163 -20.36 -3.66 9.44
CA GLN A 163 -21.21 -4.41 10.35
C GLN A 163 -21.02 -3.98 11.81
N HIS A 164 -19.81 -3.66 12.26
CA HIS A 164 -19.57 -3.22 13.64
C HIS A 164 -20.31 -1.91 13.94
N LEU A 165 -20.30 -0.96 13.01
CA LEU A 165 -21.05 0.30 13.18
C LEU A 165 -22.56 0.06 13.30
N GLN A 166 -23.11 -0.86 12.50
CA GLN A 166 -24.51 -1.25 12.57
C GLN A 166 -24.86 -1.90 13.92
N GLU A 167 -23.97 -2.73 14.45
CA GLU A 167 -24.15 -3.39 15.74
C GLU A 167 -24.05 -2.41 16.92
N TRP A 168 -23.17 -1.42 16.82
CA TRP A 168 -23.03 -0.33 17.81
C TRP A 168 -24.13 0.73 17.69
N GLY A 169 -24.80 0.82 16.53
CA GLY A 169 -25.81 1.84 16.25
C GLY A 169 -25.23 3.24 16.06
N VAL A 170 -24.00 3.34 15.55
CA VAL A 170 -23.27 4.62 15.39
C VAL A 170 -22.95 4.92 13.94
N SER A 171 -22.72 6.20 13.64
CA SER A 171 -22.35 6.64 12.29
C SER A 171 -20.84 6.49 12.03
N GLU A 172 -20.44 6.46 10.75
CA GLU A 172 -19.02 6.52 10.37
C GLU A 172 -18.36 7.80 10.88
N GLU A 173 -19.07 8.93 10.85
CA GLU A 173 -18.58 10.22 11.31
C GLU A 173 -18.21 10.17 12.80
N GLU A 174 -19.14 9.72 13.64
CA GLU A 174 -18.94 9.54 15.08
C GLU A 174 -17.77 8.59 15.38
N ALA A 175 -17.67 7.46 14.65
CA ALA A 175 -16.59 6.52 14.83
C ALA A 175 -15.21 7.12 14.52
N PHE A 176 -15.10 7.90 13.44
CA PHE A 176 -13.86 8.61 13.11
C PHE A 176 -13.56 9.72 14.13
N GLU A 177 -14.55 10.47 14.59
CA GLU A 177 -14.35 11.49 15.63
C GLU A 177 -13.75 10.88 16.91
N SER A 178 -14.30 9.77 17.41
CA SER A 178 -13.73 9.04 18.55
C SER A 178 -12.32 8.54 18.27
N ALA A 179 -12.06 8.01 17.08
CA ALA A 179 -10.74 7.53 16.70
C ALA A 179 -9.70 8.67 16.70
N PHE A 180 -10.03 9.82 16.11
CA PHE A 180 -9.13 10.98 16.07
C PHE A 180 -8.93 11.58 17.47
N ALA A 181 -9.94 11.55 18.35
CA ALA A 181 -9.77 11.93 19.75
C ALA A 181 -8.77 11.02 20.48
N ASN A 182 -8.75 9.72 20.19
CA ASN A 182 -7.74 8.81 20.75
C ASN A 182 -6.35 9.01 20.12
N LEU A 183 -6.27 9.32 18.82
CA LEU A 183 -5.00 9.65 18.18
C LEU A 183 -4.38 10.91 18.81
N ASP A 184 -5.20 11.89 19.19
CA ASP A 184 -4.76 13.10 19.88
C ASP A 184 -3.99 12.81 21.18
N LEU A 185 -4.33 11.72 21.88
CA LEU A 185 -3.65 11.32 23.10
C LEU A 185 -2.23 10.77 22.87
N ILE A 186 -1.93 10.28 21.67
CA ILE A 186 -0.69 9.56 21.38
C ILE A 186 0.19 10.20 20.31
N HIS A 187 -0.31 11.20 19.56
CA HIS A 187 0.37 11.71 18.37
C HIS A 187 1.79 12.27 18.60
N GLU A 188 2.09 12.81 19.79
CA GLU A 188 3.45 13.28 20.15
C GLU A 188 4.38 12.17 20.66
N SER A 189 3.85 10.98 20.94
CA SER A 189 4.63 9.88 21.50
C SER A 189 5.70 9.40 20.51
N GLY A 190 6.93 9.25 21.00
CA GLY A 190 8.05 8.74 20.20
C GLY A 190 8.64 9.75 19.21
N VAL A 191 8.18 11.01 19.19
CA VAL A 191 8.76 12.04 18.33
C VAL A 191 10.16 12.42 18.82
N ALA A 192 11.18 12.12 18.02
CA ALA A 192 12.57 12.38 18.36
C ALA A 192 13.35 12.97 17.18
N LEU A 193 14.33 13.82 17.49
CA LEU A 193 15.29 14.30 16.50
C LEU A 193 16.25 13.15 16.21
N GLN A 194 16.23 12.65 14.98
CA GLN A 194 17.04 11.52 14.54
C GLN A 194 18.44 11.98 14.08
N ASP A 195 18.49 13.10 13.37
CA ASP A 195 19.71 13.63 12.76
C ASP A 195 19.61 15.16 12.62
N GLU A 196 20.73 15.86 12.71
CA GLU A 196 20.83 17.30 12.48
C GLU A 196 21.41 17.65 11.10
N GLU A 197 22.10 16.70 10.47
CA GLU A 197 22.80 16.90 9.20
C GLU A 197 22.13 16.09 8.07
N PRO A 198 21.97 16.65 6.85
CA PRO A 198 22.30 18.03 6.42
C PRO A 198 21.32 19.11 6.96
N SER A 199 20.21 18.68 7.55
CA SER A 199 19.17 19.51 8.15
C SER A 199 18.45 18.66 9.21
N PRO A 200 17.70 19.25 10.17
CA PRO A 200 16.93 18.46 11.12
C PRO A 200 16.02 17.43 10.46
N LEU A 201 16.19 16.18 10.85
CA LEU A 201 15.36 15.03 10.48
C LEU A 201 14.75 14.46 11.76
N TRP A 202 13.43 14.39 11.79
CA TRP A 202 12.67 13.84 12.89
C TRP A 202 12.12 12.47 12.52
N SER A 203 12.02 11.59 13.51
CA SER A 203 11.36 10.30 13.39
C SER A 203 10.30 10.14 14.46
N VAL A 204 9.33 9.28 14.21
CA VAL A 204 8.43 8.76 15.25
C VAL A 204 8.83 7.32 15.55
N ASP A 205 9.25 7.06 16.78
CA ASP A 205 9.59 5.74 17.32
C ASP A 205 8.79 5.51 18.61
N SER A 206 7.52 5.15 18.46
CA SER A 206 6.59 4.93 19.56
C SER A 206 6.48 3.46 19.97
N ASN A 207 7.00 2.53 19.16
CA ASN A 207 6.89 1.08 19.35
C ASN A 207 5.44 0.57 19.48
N ASP A 208 4.49 1.32 18.91
CA ASP A 208 3.06 1.00 18.91
C ASP A 208 2.52 0.61 17.53
N THR A 209 3.39 0.62 16.50
CA THR A 209 3.07 0.24 15.11
C THR A 209 2.12 1.19 14.37
N TYR A 210 1.86 2.37 14.97
CA TYR A 210 0.96 3.39 14.45
C TYR A 210 1.72 4.64 13.97
N GLU A 211 3.03 4.54 13.74
CA GLU A 211 3.92 5.65 13.39
C GLU A 211 3.42 6.41 12.14
N ALA A 212 3.14 5.70 11.05
CA ALA A 212 2.61 6.34 9.83
C ALA A 212 1.26 7.02 10.05
N SER A 213 0.44 6.49 10.97
CA SER A 213 -0.90 7.01 11.25
C SER A 213 -0.88 8.37 11.96
N ARG A 214 0.23 8.79 12.59
CA ARG A 214 0.34 10.16 13.14
C ARG A 214 0.20 11.22 12.07
N LEU A 215 0.53 10.90 10.82
CA LEU A 215 0.33 11.79 9.69
C LEU A 215 -1.14 12.20 9.51
N LEU A 216 -2.10 11.38 9.96
CA LEU A 216 -3.52 11.72 9.88
C LEU A 216 -3.94 12.77 10.89
N HIS A 217 -3.20 12.94 11.99
CA HIS A 217 -3.57 13.87 13.06
C HIS A 217 -3.59 15.33 12.53
N PRO A 218 -4.73 16.04 12.65
CA PRO A 218 -4.83 17.41 12.17
C PRO A 218 -3.81 18.35 12.81
N GLY A 219 -2.96 18.97 11.99
CA GLY A 219 -1.94 19.91 12.44
C GLY A 219 -0.63 19.27 12.93
N PHE A 220 -0.57 17.94 13.09
CA PHE A 220 0.66 17.25 13.52
C PHE A 220 1.84 17.56 12.60
N LEU A 221 1.71 17.38 11.28
CA LEU A 221 2.80 17.69 10.35
C LEU A 221 3.12 19.20 10.31
N ALA A 222 2.09 20.05 10.42
CA ALA A 222 2.25 21.51 10.44
C ALA A 222 3.04 21.99 11.67
N SER A 223 2.94 21.28 12.80
CA SER A 223 3.68 21.59 14.04
C SER A 223 5.21 21.55 13.88
N PHE A 224 5.72 20.95 12.78
CA PHE A 224 7.14 20.87 12.49
C PHE A 224 7.69 22.11 11.75
N ALA A 225 6.87 23.09 11.39
CA ALA A 225 7.31 24.26 10.62
C ALA A 225 8.52 25.00 11.22
N ASP A 226 8.59 25.12 12.55
CA ASP A 226 9.70 25.76 13.26
C ASP A 226 10.84 24.78 13.65
N ARG A 227 10.68 23.49 13.32
CA ARG A 227 11.59 22.40 13.69
C ARG A 227 12.40 21.86 12.51
N VAL A 228 12.09 22.32 11.30
CA VAL A 228 12.78 21.96 10.05
C VAL A 228 13.11 23.21 9.25
N LYS A 229 13.98 23.10 8.24
CA LYS A 229 14.25 24.19 7.31
C LYS A 229 13.22 24.16 6.17
N GLY A 230 12.44 25.23 6.00
CA GLY A 230 11.42 25.32 4.96
C GLY A 230 10.09 24.68 5.38
N ARG A 231 9.34 24.13 4.44
CA ARG A 231 8.06 23.46 4.70
C ARG A 231 8.31 22.04 5.23
N PRO A 232 7.49 21.57 6.20
CA PRO A 232 7.59 20.21 6.69
C PRO A 232 7.15 19.20 5.63
N ILE A 233 7.98 18.18 5.46
CA ILE A 233 7.81 17.07 4.51
C ILE A 233 7.85 15.75 5.29
N ALA A 234 6.82 14.93 5.11
CA ALA A 234 6.73 13.60 5.69
C ALA A 234 6.88 12.50 4.63
N VAL A 235 7.44 11.37 5.05
CA VAL A 235 7.45 10.11 4.30
C VAL A 235 6.96 8.96 5.17
N ILE A 236 6.09 8.12 4.59
CA ILE A 236 5.46 6.96 5.25
C ILE A 236 5.59 5.69 4.40
N PRO A 237 6.83 5.18 4.18
CA PRO A 237 7.05 4.03 3.30
C PRO A 237 6.41 2.75 3.82
N THR A 238 6.27 2.59 5.14
CA THR A 238 5.64 1.45 5.81
C THR A 238 4.76 1.92 6.96
N ARG A 239 3.94 1.02 7.54
CA ARG A 239 3.07 1.35 8.68
C ARG A 239 3.82 1.86 9.92
N SER A 240 5.05 1.38 10.11
CA SER A 240 5.87 1.66 11.29
C SER A 240 7.00 2.63 11.02
N THR A 241 6.87 3.44 9.96
CA THR A 241 7.89 4.41 9.58
C THR A 241 7.24 5.72 9.26
N LEU A 242 7.65 6.75 10.00
CA LEU A 242 7.34 8.14 9.72
C LEU A 242 8.59 8.97 9.95
N LEU A 243 9.12 9.55 8.88
CA LEU A 243 10.20 10.53 8.94
C LEU A 243 9.71 11.89 8.48
N ILE A 244 10.19 12.94 9.14
CA ILE A 244 9.81 14.32 8.88
C ILE A 244 11.07 15.18 8.73
N GLY A 245 11.24 15.78 7.56
CA GLY A 245 12.30 16.75 7.28
C GLY A 245 11.73 18.03 6.68
N GLY A 246 12.60 18.90 6.19
CA GLY A 246 12.22 20.15 5.55
C GLY A 246 12.63 20.21 4.08
N ASP A 247 11.85 20.93 3.25
CA ASP A 247 12.16 21.15 1.83
C ASP A 247 13.21 22.25 1.57
N GLY A 248 13.60 23.00 2.60
CA GLY A 248 14.55 24.11 2.51
C GLY A 248 16.00 23.67 2.29
N ASP A 249 16.30 22.37 2.47
CA ASP A 249 17.60 21.78 2.15
C ASP A 249 17.46 20.74 1.02
N PRO A 250 18.04 21.01 -0.17
CA PRO A 250 18.02 20.06 -1.30
C PRO A 250 18.56 18.67 -0.96
N ALA A 251 19.57 18.55 -0.11
CA ALA A 251 20.16 17.27 0.28
C ALA A 251 19.23 16.49 1.21
N MET A 252 18.49 17.18 2.09
CA MET A 252 17.47 16.55 2.92
C MET A 252 16.31 16.02 2.07
N LEU A 253 15.81 16.83 1.13
CA LEU A 253 14.72 16.40 0.25
C LEU A 253 15.13 15.17 -0.58
N LYS A 254 16.36 15.16 -1.11
CA LYS A 254 16.92 13.99 -1.80
C LYS A 254 16.95 12.76 -0.90
N ARG A 255 17.46 12.90 0.34
CA ARG A 255 17.52 11.83 1.35
C ARG A 255 16.14 11.24 1.63
N LEU A 256 15.11 12.08 1.78
CA LEU A 256 13.74 11.62 2.00
C LEU A 256 13.19 10.83 0.80
N CYS A 257 13.41 11.30 -0.43
CA CYS A 257 12.99 10.59 -1.64
C CYS A 257 13.65 9.20 -1.75
N GLU A 258 14.98 9.14 -1.59
CA GLU A 258 15.74 7.89 -1.70
C GLU A 258 15.39 6.92 -0.56
N PHE A 259 15.16 7.43 0.65
CA PHE A 259 14.71 6.63 1.79
C PHE A 259 13.33 6.04 1.54
N ALA A 260 12.36 6.87 1.13
CA ALA A 260 10.98 6.45 0.93
C ALA A 260 10.87 5.36 -0.14
N GLU A 261 11.54 5.54 -1.29
CA GLU A 261 11.54 4.53 -2.35
C GLU A 261 12.17 3.21 -1.88
N ARG A 262 13.34 3.26 -1.24
CA ARG A 262 14.07 2.07 -0.79
C ARG A 262 13.29 1.27 0.25
N GLU A 263 12.75 1.93 1.28
CA GLU A 263 11.99 1.26 2.34
C GLU A 263 10.66 0.72 1.84
N HIS A 264 10.00 1.46 0.94
CA HIS A 264 8.76 0.99 0.30
C HIS A 264 9.03 -0.27 -0.53
N ASP A 265 10.06 -0.26 -1.39
CA ASP A 265 10.41 -1.40 -2.25
C ASP A 265 10.86 -2.63 -1.45
N ALA A 266 11.51 -2.43 -0.31
CA ALA A 266 11.94 -3.52 0.58
C ALA A 266 10.77 -4.15 1.35
N SER A 267 9.61 -3.49 1.43
CA SER A 267 8.46 -3.93 2.21
C SER A 267 7.44 -4.67 1.36
N THR A 268 7.01 -5.84 1.83
CA THR A 268 5.86 -6.55 1.24
C THR A 268 4.52 -5.88 1.53
N ARG A 269 4.51 -4.91 2.45
CA ARG A 269 3.34 -4.12 2.87
C ARG A 269 3.68 -2.63 2.90
N GLY A 270 4.32 -2.16 1.83
CA GLY A 270 4.57 -0.74 1.63
C GLY A 270 3.26 0.06 1.68
N ILE A 271 3.33 1.28 2.22
CA ILE A 271 2.21 2.23 2.19
C ILE A 271 2.39 3.21 1.06
N SER A 272 3.51 3.97 1.05
CA SER A 272 3.75 4.96 0.02
C SER A 272 5.21 5.39 -0.08
N PRO A 273 5.82 5.37 -1.27
CA PRO A 273 7.12 6.01 -1.53
C PRO A 273 7.01 7.52 -1.79
N ALA A 274 5.80 8.07 -1.83
CA ALA A 274 5.54 9.49 -2.06
C ALA A 274 5.83 10.37 -0.83
N LEU A 275 6.02 11.67 -1.09
CA LEU A 275 6.24 12.69 -0.07
C LEU A 275 4.95 13.46 0.22
N TYR A 276 4.76 13.87 1.46
CA TYR A 276 3.57 14.59 1.91
C TYR A 276 3.97 15.89 2.60
N THR A 277 3.15 16.93 2.45
CA THR A 277 3.29 18.22 3.15
C THR A 277 1.91 18.66 3.64
N VAL A 278 1.80 19.89 4.14
CA VAL A 278 0.52 20.50 4.50
C VAL A 278 0.13 21.62 3.52
N ASP A 279 -1.16 21.76 3.25
CA ASP A 279 -1.71 22.94 2.58
C ASP A 279 -1.90 24.12 3.57
N ASP A 280 -2.40 25.25 3.08
CA ASP A 280 -2.61 26.46 3.90
C ASP A 280 -3.62 26.26 5.04
N ALA A 281 -4.47 25.23 4.96
CA ALA A 281 -5.41 24.84 6.00
C ALA A 281 -4.82 23.82 6.98
N GLY A 282 -3.53 23.46 6.84
CA GLY A 282 -2.85 22.47 7.68
C GLY A 282 -3.21 21.02 7.34
N ARG A 283 -3.93 20.77 6.23
CA ARG A 283 -4.32 19.41 5.81
C ARG A 283 -3.18 18.74 5.07
N VAL A 284 -2.99 17.45 5.32
CA VAL A 284 -1.97 16.68 4.61
C VAL A 284 -2.32 16.53 3.14
N VAL A 285 -1.37 16.90 2.28
CA VAL A 285 -1.47 16.82 0.82
C VAL A 285 -0.19 16.24 0.23
N PRO A 286 -0.24 15.62 -0.96
CA PRO A 286 0.96 15.26 -1.71
C PRO A 286 1.90 16.45 -1.88
N TYR A 287 3.19 16.28 -1.56
CA TYR A 287 4.19 17.32 -1.79
C TYR A 287 4.52 17.42 -3.28
N ARG A 288 4.47 18.64 -3.82
CA ARG A 288 4.90 18.92 -5.20
C ARG A 288 6.03 19.93 -5.17
N ARG A 289 7.06 19.66 -5.94
CA ARG A 289 8.14 20.61 -6.22
C ARG A 289 7.95 21.19 -7.61
N ALA A 290 7.95 22.52 -7.69
CA ALA A 290 7.85 23.24 -8.96
C ALA A 290 9.13 23.07 -9.80
N GLY A 291 9.00 23.28 -11.12
CA GLY A 291 10.12 23.22 -12.06
C GLY A 291 10.48 21.80 -12.51
N ASN A 292 11.55 21.69 -13.28
CA ASN A 292 11.97 20.46 -13.97
C ASN A 292 13.40 20.03 -13.60
N ASP A 293 13.90 20.46 -12.45
CA ASP A 293 15.20 20.00 -11.95
C ASP A 293 15.17 18.53 -11.47
N GLU A 294 16.35 17.95 -11.24
CA GLU A 294 16.50 16.54 -10.84
C GLU A 294 15.68 16.21 -9.59
N LEU A 295 15.63 17.10 -8.60
CA LEU A 295 14.89 16.90 -7.37
C LEU A 295 13.37 16.92 -7.61
N ALA A 296 12.89 17.79 -8.50
CA ALA A 296 11.49 17.79 -8.91
C ALA A 296 11.13 16.46 -9.58
N GLN A 297 12.02 15.89 -10.40
CA GLN A 297 11.81 14.57 -11.00
C GLN A 297 11.85 13.44 -9.98
N LEU A 298 12.73 13.49 -8.96
CA LEU A 298 12.74 12.53 -7.85
C LEU A 298 11.42 12.53 -7.08
N VAL A 299 10.89 13.71 -6.76
CA VAL A 299 9.59 13.86 -6.08
C VAL A 299 8.48 13.24 -6.95
N ARG A 300 8.39 13.64 -8.23
CA ARG A 300 7.38 13.10 -9.17
C ARG A 300 7.48 11.58 -9.29
N ARG A 301 8.69 11.03 -9.35
CA ARG A 301 8.93 9.59 -9.43
C ARG A 301 8.35 8.85 -8.24
N GLY A 302 8.55 9.34 -7.01
CA GLY A 302 7.95 8.74 -5.81
C GLY A 302 6.42 8.68 -5.89
N HIS A 303 5.77 9.79 -6.26
CA HIS A 303 4.31 9.83 -6.46
C HIS A 303 3.85 8.87 -7.56
N LEU A 304 4.56 8.84 -8.68
CA LEU A 304 4.23 7.98 -9.81
C LEU A 304 4.36 6.51 -9.47
N ARG A 305 5.40 6.12 -8.72
CA ARG A 305 5.59 4.75 -8.24
C ARG A 305 4.47 4.31 -7.31
N CYS A 306 4.01 5.19 -6.43
CA CYS A 306 2.83 4.94 -5.60
C CYS A 306 1.61 4.64 -6.49
N ALA A 307 1.29 5.53 -7.44
CA ALA A 307 0.16 5.34 -8.35
C ALA A 307 0.27 4.04 -9.18
N MET A 308 1.46 3.76 -9.73
CA MET A 308 1.72 2.54 -10.49
C MET A 308 1.45 1.27 -9.67
N GLY A 309 1.94 1.23 -8.42
CA GLY A 309 1.72 0.08 -7.53
C GLY A 309 0.23 -0.14 -7.26
N GLU A 310 -0.47 0.91 -6.84
CA GLU A 310 -1.89 0.82 -6.50
C GLU A 310 -2.76 0.45 -7.72
N TYR A 311 -2.53 1.06 -8.89
CA TYR A 311 -3.27 0.68 -10.09
C TYR A 311 -2.95 -0.73 -10.59
N ALA A 312 -1.72 -1.22 -10.40
CA ALA A 312 -1.34 -2.59 -10.75
C ALA A 312 -2.04 -3.61 -9.86
N THR A 313 -2.05 -3.40 -8.54
CA THR A 313 -2.79 -4.27 -7.60
C THR A 313 -4.28 -4.24 -7.89
N GLN A 314 -4.85 -3.07 -8.11
CA GLN A 314 -6.26 -2.93 -8.47
C GLN A 314 -6.58 -3.63 -9.80
N LYS A 315 -5.70 -3.49 -10.80
CA LYS A 315 -5.86 -4.16 -12.09
C LYS A 315 -5.91 -5.68 -11.95
N GLN A 316 -4.95 -6.27 -11.24
CA GLN A 316 -4.90 -7.70 -11.01
C GLN A 316 -6.18 -8.22 -10.35
N MET A 317 -6.72 -7.48 -9.38
CA MET A 317 -7.98 -7.82 -8.72
C MET A 317 -9.17 -7.77 -9.68
N LEU A 318 -9.29 -6.68 -10.47
CA LEU A 318 -10.39 -6.52 -11.43
C LEU A 318 -10.35 -7.59 -12.52
N GLU A 319 -9.17 -7.91 -13.05
CA GLU A 319 -9.00 -8.96 -14.06
C GLU A 319 -9.41 -10.33 -13.51
N ALA A 320 -8.98 -10.68 -12.29
CA ALA A 320 -9.39 -11.93 -11.64
C ALA A 320 -10.91 -11.99 -11.40
N GLN A 321 -11.53 -10.87 -11.02
CA GLN A 321 -12.97 -10.79 -10.85
C GLN A 321 -13.71 -10.95 -12.19
N HIS A 322 -13.29 -10.24 -13.22
CA HIS A 322 -13.90 -10.33 -14.55
C HIS A 322 -13.75 -11.73 -15.16
N GLU A 323 -12.61 -12.38 -14.97
CA GLU A 323 -12.40 -13.77 -15.39
C GLU A 323 -13.38 -14.71 -14.68
N ALA A 324 -13.58 -14.55 -13.36
CA ALA A 324 -14.52 -15.35 -12.59
C ALA A 324 -16.00 -15.09 -12.94
N GLU A 325 -16.33 -13.87 -13.36
CA GLU A 325 -17.69 -13.44 -13.73
C GLU A 325 -17.97 -13.55 -15.24
N GLU A 326 -16.99 -14.00 -16.04
CA GLU A 326 -17.05 -14.05 -17.51
C GLU A 326 -17.42 -12.69 -18.16
N VAL A 327 -16.88 -11.61 -17.59
CA VAL A 327 -17.10 -10.23 -18.06
C VAL A 327 -15.96 -9.82 -19.00
N ASP A 328 -16.28 -9.55 -20.27
CA ASP A 328 -15.32 -9.08 -21.27
C ASP A 328 -15.11 -7.55 -21.18
N VAL A 329 -14.28 -7.13 -20.22
CA VAL A 329 -13.90 -5.73 -20.03
C VAL A 329 -12.38 -5.62 -19.85
N PHE A 330 -11.75 -4.79 -20.67
CA PHE A 330 -10.32 -4.56 -20.62
C PHE A 330 -9.95 -3.61 -19.47
N VAL A 331 -9.14 -4.08 -18.52
CA VAL A 331 -8.62 -3.24 -17.44
C VAL A 331 -7.33 -2.58 -17.90
N ALA A 332 -7.41 -1.30 -18.31
CA ALA A 332 -6.26 -0.59 -18.85
C ALA A 332 -5.14 -0.46 -17.81
N SER A 333 -3.91 -0.63 -18.27
CA SER A 333 -2.71 -0.47 -17.44
C SER A 333 -2.46 1.01 -17.15
N PHE A 334 -1.91 1.28 -15.97
CA PHE A 334 -1.28 2.56 -15.66
C PHE A 334 0.22 2.42 -15.99
N GLY A 335 0.67 3.14 -17.01
CA GLY A 335 2.05 3.15 -17.47
C GLY A 335 2.78 4.44 -17.09
N ALA A 336 4.11 4.38 -17.19
CA ALA A 336 4.99 5.53 -17.03
C ALA A 336 6.03 5.53 -18.15
N MET A 337 6.41 6.72 -18.62
CA MET A 337 7.54 6.92 -19.53
C MET A 337 8.36 8.12 -19.09
N GLY A 338 9.66 8.13 -19.41
CA GLY A 338 10.51 9.30 -19.18
C GLY A 338 10.51 10.21 -20.40
N ARG A 339 10.26 11.50 -20.22
CA ARG A 339 10.45 12.53 -21.25
C ARG A 339 11.92 12.59 -21.64
N GLU A 340 12.21 12.48 -22.93
CA GLU A 340 13.59 12.34 -23.42
C GLU A 340 14.52 13.51 -23.03
N LYS A 341 13.97 14.72 -23.00
CA LYS A 341 14.74 15.96 -22.78
C LYS A 341 15.33 16.08 -21.37
N ASP A 342 14.61 15.64 -20.35
CA ASP A 342 14.94 15.91 -18.94
C ASP A 342 14.61 14.76 -17.98
N GLY A 343 14.15 13.63 -18.50
CA GLY A 343 13.78 12.46 -17.71
C GLY A 343 12.51 12.65 -16.87
N ARG A 344 11.70 13.70 -17.11
CA ARG A 344 10.42 13.89 -16.40
C ARG A 344 9.56 12.65 -16.58
N PRO A 345 9.14 11.99 -15.48
CA PRO A 345 8.26 10.85 -15.62
C PRO A 345 6.84 11.34 -15.96
N ILE A 346 6.23 10.75 -16.99
CA ILE A 346 4.88 11.05 -17.48
C ILE A 346 4.04 9.77 -17.42
N SER A 347 2.91 9.82 -16.73
CA SER A 347 1.95 8.72 -16.66
C SER A 347 1.05 8.63 -17.88
N TRP A 348 0.74 7.41 -18.33
CA TRP A 348 -0.12 7.20 -19.49
C TRP A 348 -1.00 5.95 -19.35
N SER A 349 -2.13 5.96 -20.05
CA SER A 349 -3.02 4.80 -20.26
C SER A 349 -3.47 4.75 -21.72
N SER A 350 -4.13 3.68 -22.14
CA SER A 350 -4.59 3.52 -23.54
C SER A 350 -6.10 3.33 -23.62
N TRP A 351 -6.72 4.02 -24.58
CA TRP A 351 -8.11 3.84 -24.97
C TRP A 351 -8.19 3.48 -26.45
N SER A 352 -8.54 2.23 -26.73
CA SER A 352 -8.63 1.70 -28.09
C SER A 352 -10.06 1.65 -28.60
N LYS A 353 -10.20 1.83 -29.92
CA LYS A 353 -11.48 1.77 -30.61
C LYS A 353 -12.18 0.43 -30.41
N ASP A 354 -13.47 0.51 -30.08
CA ASP A 354 -14.38 -0.63 -29.89
C ASP A 354 -13.98 -1.60 -28.75
N VAL A 355 -13.16 -1.15 -27.79
CA VAL A 355 -12.80 -1.92 -26.59
C VAL A 355 -13.47 -1.32 -25.33
N ASP A 356 -14.35 -2.09 -24.66
CA ASP A 356 -14.87 -1.73 -23.33
C ASP A 356 -13.71 -1.73 -22.34
N THR A 357 -13.41 -0.55 -21.77
CA THR A 357 -12.16 -0.30 -21.07
C THR A 357 -12.41 0.38 -19.73
N MET A 358 -11.75 -0.08 -18.68
CA MET A 358 -11.64 0.63 -17.41
C MET A 358 -10.33 1.43 -17.36
N LEU A 359 -10.42 2.72 -17.65
CA LEU A 359 -9.27 3.64 -17.70
C LEU A 359 -8.85 4.09 -16.30
N PRO A 360 -7.57 3.94 -15.91
CA PRO A 360 -7.03 4.61 -14.73
C PRO A 360 -6.82 6.10 -15.01
N GLU A 361 -6.87 6.94 -13.98
CA GLU A 361 -6.56 8.37 -14.13
C GLU A 361 -5.04 8.57 -14.26
N THR A 362 -4.60 9.04 -15.44
CA THR A 362 -3.19 9.29 -15.82
C THR A 362 -2.98 10.75 -16.24
N GLU A 363 -1.75 11.16 -16.55
CA GLU A 363 -1.49 12.50 -17.11
C GLU A 363 -1.97 12.58 -18.56
N VAL A 364 -1.69 11.55 -19.37
CA VAL A 364 -2.13 11.47 -20.76
C VAL A 364 -2.82 10.14 -21.06
N VAL A 365 -3.66 10.12 -22.09
CA VAL A 365 -4.27 8.92 -22.65
C VAL A 365 -3.83 8.79 -24.11
N ALA A 366 -3.30 7.61 -24.45
CA ALA A 366 -3.10 7.20 -25.82
C ALA A 366 -4.45 6.82 -26.44
N ILE A 367 -4.96 7.66 -27.33
CA ILE A 367 -6.17 7.38 -28.10
C ILE A 367 -5.78 6.59 -29.34
N GLN A 368 -6.23 5.34 -29.45
CA GLN A 368 -5.95 4.46 -30.59
C GLN A 368 -7.20 4.31 -31.45
N ALA A 369 -7.31 5.15 -32.49
CA ALA A 369 -8.46 5.21 -33.40
C ALA A 369 -8.38 4.23 -34.58
N GLY A 370 -7.20 3.64 -34.81
CA GLY A 370 -6.91 2.60 -35.79
C GLY A 370 -5.54 1.97 -35.53
N GLU A 371 -5.10 1.05 -36.41
CA GLU A 371 -3.80 0.37 -36.24
C GLU A 371 -2.61 1.33 -36.25
N GLU A 372 -2.60 2.30 -37.16
CA GLU A 372 -1.55 3.32 -37.31
C GLU A 372 -1.98 4.71 -36.83
N ASP A 373 -3.23 4.85 -36.40
CA ASP A 373 -3.81 6.13 -35.97
C ASP A 373 -3.87 6.20 -34.45
N PHE A 374 -2.81 6.74 -33.85
CA PHE A 374 -2.72 6.98 -32.42
C PHE A 374 -2.17 8.37 -32.11
N PHE A 375 -2.66 8.97 -31.03
CA PHE A 375 -2.19 10.26 -30.53
C PHE A 375 -2.40 10.37 -29.01
N MET A 376 -1.65 11.25 -28.36
CA MET A 376 -1.68 11.44 -26.91
C MET A 376 -2.50 12.68 -26.57
N VAL A 377 -3.41 12.57 -25.61
CA VAL A 377 -4.23 13.69 -25.12
C VAL A 377 -4.13 13.77 -23.60
N ALA A 378 -4.06 14.97 -23.05
CA ALA A 378 -4.10 15.15 -21.60
C ALA A 378 -5.41 14.57 -21.02
N PHE A 379 -5.33 13.80 -19.94
CA PHE A 379 -6.51 13.16 -19.34
C PHE A 379 -7.63 14.16 -18.95
N PRO A 380 -7.33 15.37 -18.43
CA PRO A 380 -8.34 16.39 -18.21
C PRO A 380 -9.12 16.78 -19.48
N ASP A 381 -8.44 16.84 -20.63
CA ASP A 381 -9.09 17.13 -21.91
C ASP A 381 -9.91 15.94 -22.40
N VAL A 382 -9.45 14.71 -22.18
CA VAL A 382 -10.25 13.50 -22.43
C VAL A 382 -11.53 13.51 -21.61
N LYS A 383 -11.45 13.78 -20.29
CA LYS A 383 -12.63 13.90 -19.42
C LYS A 383 -13.57 15.01 -19.87
N ARG A 384 -13.04 16.13 -20.35
CA ARG A 384 -13.85 17.29 -20.78
C ARG A 384 -14.54 17.04 -22.11
N LEU A 385 -13.79 16.60 -23.12
CA LEU A 385 -14.26 16.44 -24.50
C LEU A 385 -15.06 15.15 -24.72
N ALA A 386 -14.69 14.08 -24.02
CA ALA A 386 -15.33 12.76 -24.14
C ALA A 386 -16.14 12.38 -22.88
N SER A 387 -16.57 13.34 -22.07
CA SER A 387 -17.35 13.10 -20.83
C SER A 387 -18.56 12.17 -21.02
N ALA A 388 -19.28 12.30 -22.14
CA ALA A 388 -20.43 11.44 -22.46
C ALA A 388 -20.07 9.95 -22.65
N TYR A 389 -18.79 9.65 -22.86
CA TYR A 389 -18.26 8.31 -23.12
C TYR A 389 -17.50 7.73 -21.92
N LEU A 390 -17.48 8.43 -20.79
CA LEU A 390 -16.73 8.05 -19.59
C LEU A 390 -17.65 8.06 -18.36
N ALA A 391 -17.87 6.89 -17.77
CA ALA A 391 -18.59 6.75 -16.52
C ALA A 391 -17.59 6.59 -15.36
N PRO A 392 -17.62 7.45 -14.32
CA PRO A 392 -16.77 7.27 -13.14
C PRO A 392 -17.18 5.99 -12.38
N MET A 393 -16.19 5.34 -11.76
CA MET A 393 -16.37 4.13 -10.94
C MET A 393 -16.09 4.46 -9.45
N PRO A 394 -17.07 5.07 -8.73
CA PRO A 394 -16.86 5.60 -7.37
C PRO A 394 -16.52 4.52 -6.33
N GLU A 395 -16.89 3.27 -6.58
CA GLU A 395 -16.56 2.12 -5.74
C GLU A 395 -15.05 1.81 -5.75
N LEU A 396 -14.33 2.20 -6.81
CA LEU A 396 -12.91 1.92 -6.98
C LEU A 396 -12.03 3.03 -6.40
N TRP A 397 -10.95 2.61 -5.77
CA TRP A 397 -9.88 3.48 -5.30
C TRP A 397 -8.52 2.80 -5.53
N PRO A 398 -7.57 3.43 -6.25
CA PRO A 398 -7.66 4.73 -6.92
C PRO A 398 -8.74 4.81 -8.03
N PRO A 399 -9.14 6.01 -8.49
CA PRO A 399 -10.27 6.18 -9.41
C PRO A 399 -10.07 5.53 -10.78
N ARG A 400 -11.14 4.94 -11.32
CA ARG A 400 -11.21 4.53 -12.73
C ARG A 400 -12.46 5.09 -13.40
N TYR A 401 -12.42 5.13 -14.72
CA TYR A 401 -13.55 5.49 -15.58
C TYR A 401 -13.80 4.33 -16.54
N ARG A 402 -15.04 3.83 -16.59
CA ARG A 402 -15.45 2.86 -17.60
C ARG A 402 -15.84 3.60 -18.88
N THR A 403 -15.34 3.13 -20.01
CA THR A 403 -15.78 3.63 -21.32
C THR A 403 -17.18 3.10 -21.61
N THR A 404 -18.11 3.96 -22.02
CA THR A 404 -19.50 3.56 -22.33
C THR A 404 -19.72 3.32 -23.83
N GLY A 405 -18.68 3.51 -24.63
CA GLY A 405 -18.65 3.34 -26.07
C GLY A 405 -17.48 4.11 -26.69
N TRP A 406 -17.29 3.98 -28.00
CA TRP A 406 -16.28 4.75 -28.73
C TRP A 406 -16.79 6.18 -29.04
N PRO A 407 -15.96 7.24 -28.92
CA PRO A 407 -16.37 8.59 -29.25
C PRO A 407 -16.77 8.73 -30.73
N SER A 408 -17.76 9.59 -31.00
CA SER A 408 -18.09 9.96 -32.39
C SER A 408 -16.91 10.60 -33.10
N ASP A 409 -16.85 10.51 -34.43
CA ASP A 409 -15.77 11.12 -35.24
C ASP A 409 -15.55 12.60 -34.93
N ALA A 410 -16.63 13.35 -34.66
CA ALA A 410 -16.52 14.76 -34.28
C ALA A 410 -15.79 14.96 -32.93
N VAL A 411 -15.98 14.06 -31.97
CA VAL A 411 -15.27 14.08 -30.68
C VAL A 411 -13.83 13.58 -30.85
N VAL A 412 -13.59 12.58 -31.68
CA VAL A 412 -12.24 12.13 -32.02
C VAL A 412 -11.42 13.26 -32.65
N GLU A 413 -12.00 14.05 -33.56
CA GLU A 413 -11.34 15.22 -34.14
C GLU A 413 -11.06 16.32 -33.10
N GLN A 414 -11.97 16.53 -32.13
CA GLN A 414 -11.71 17.45 -31.02
C GLN A 414 -10.57 16.97 -30.12
N LEU A 415 -10.52 15.67 -29.82
CA LEU A 415 -9.44 15.05 -29.06
C LEU A 415 -8.12 15.18 -29.82
N ARG A 416 -8.11 14.95 -31.13
CA ARG A 416 -6.93 15.09 -31.98
C ARG A 416 -6.43 16.53 -32.03
N ALA A 417 -7.34 17.50 -32.08
CA ALA A 417 -6.99 18.91 -31.99
C ALA A 417 -6.40 19.30 -30.62
N ALA A 418 -6.70 18.54 -29.57
CA ALA A 418 -6.16 18.69 -28.22
C ALA A 418 -4.95 17.78 -27.95
N GLN A 419 -4.36 17.17 -28.98
CA GLN A 419 -3.18 16.31 -28.79
C GLN A 419 -2.01 17.08 -28.19
N VAL A 420 -1.20 16.39 -27.39
CA VAL A 420 -0.03 16.96 -26.73
C VAL A 420 1.25 16.37 -27.32
N ASP A 421 2.29 17.21 -27.43
CA ASP A 421 3.66 16.75 -27.68
C ASP A 421 4.30 16.36 -26.34
N LEU A 422 4.59 15.08 -26.14
CA LEU A 422 5.21 14.58 -24.91
C LEU A 422 6.59 15.19 -24.64
N ALA A 423 7.31 15.67 -25.67
CA ALA A 423 8.60 16.34 -25.50
C ALA A 423 8.46 17.72 -24.84
N GLU A 424 7.27 18.34 -24.93
CA GLU A 424 6.97 19.67 -24.41
C GLU A 424 5.89 19.68 -23.32
N TYR A 425 5.21 18.54 -23.10
CA TYR A 425 4.08 18.44 -22.17
C TYR A 425 4.49 18.64 -20.71
N ASP A 426 3.92 19.65 -20.07
CA ASP A 426 3.97 19.86 -18.62
C ASP A 426 2.53 19.88 -18.06
N ALA A 427 2.22 18.95 -17.16
CA ALA A 427 0.89 18.80 -16.55
C ALA A 427 0.60 19.80 -15.41
N ASP A 428 1.22 20.98 -15.42
CA ASP A 428 1.20 21.95 -14.31
C ASP A 428 -0.21 22.29 -13.80
#